data_AF-A0A0P9EJG8-F1
#
_entry.id   AF-A0A0P9EJG8-F1
#
_cell.length_a   1.000
_cell.length_b   1.000
_cell.length_c   1.000
_cell.angle_alpha   90.00
_cell.angle_beta   90.00
_cell.angle_gamma   90.00
#
_symmetry.space_group_name_H-M   'P 1'
#
loop_
_entity.id
_entity.type
_entity.pdbx_description
1 polymer ?
#
loop_
_entity_poly.entity_id
_entity_poly.type
_entity_poly.pdbx_seq_one_letter_code
_entity_poly.pdbx_strand_id
1 'polypeptide(L)' 'DEHASLAAFSPLVSRSALPALATQCLVAAFVLTFYFSTLRNSLAKELGVAAGASIAGGFGIVFAFCLVGANV' A
#
# COMPACT_ATOMS: atom_id res chain seq x y z
N ASP A 1 20.79 26.63 -20.08
CA ASP A 1 20.41 25.31 -20.64
C ASP A 1 20.84 24.13 -19.77
N GLU A 2 20.59 24.19 -18.46
CA GLU A 2 20.99 23.10 -17.53
C GLU A 2 19.85 22.09 -17.30
N HIS A 3 18.60 22.49 -17.57
CA HIS A 3 17.43 21.62 -17.46
C HIS A 3 17.29 20.59 -18.60
N ALA A 4 17.90 20.85 -19.75
CA ALA A 4 17.76 20.00 -20.94
C ALA A 4 18.67 18.77 -20.94
N SER A 5 19.73 18.75 -20.12
CA SER A 5 20.70 17.66 -20.04
C SER A 5 20.36 16.61 -18.97
N LEU A 6 19.36 16.86 -18.14
CA LEU A 6 18.93 15.94 -17.10
C LEU A 6 18.10 14.79 -17.68
N ALA A 7 18.27 13.59 -17.12
CA ALA A 7 17.46 12.43 -17.49
C ALA A 7 15.98 12.68 -17.19
N ALA A 8 15.11 12.21 -18.08
CA ALA A 8 13.67 12.27 -17.88
C ALA A 8 13.27 11.52 -16.60
N PHE A 9 12.26 12.06 -15.91
CA PHE A 9 11.71 11.42 -14.73
C PHE A 9 11.18 10.02 -15.08
N SER A 10 11.68 9.02 -14.35
CA SER A 10 11.17 7.66 -14.41
C SER A 10 10.50 7.35 -13.07
N PRO A 11 9.17 7.15 -13.04
CA PRO A 11 8.48 6.87 -11.79
C PRO A 11 8.91 5.53 -11.22
N LEU A 12 9.08 5.48 -9.90
CA LEU A 12 9.44 4.25 -9.19
C LEU A 12 8.41 3.13 -9.39
N VAL A 13 7.14 3.51 -9.56
CA VAL A 13 6.02 2.59 -9.80
C VAL A 13 5.33 2.99 -11.10
N SER A 14 5.23 2.05 -12.04
CA SER A 14 4.53 2.28 -13.30
C SER A 14 3.02 2.34 -13.09
N ARG A 15 2.34 3.16 -13.90
CA ARG A 15 0.88 3.34 -13.79
C ARG A 15 0.09 2.05 -14.02
N SER A 16 0.62 1.14 -14.85
CA SER A 16 0.02 -0.16 -15.13
C SER A 16 0.08 -1.13 -13.93
N ALA A 17 1.00 -0.93 -12.99
CA ALA A 17 1.11 -1.75 -11.79
C ALA A 17 0.15 -1.30 -10.66
N LEU A 18 -0.35 -0.05 -10.70
CA LEU A 18 -1.18 0.53 -9.65
C LEU A 18 -2.45 -0.28 -9.32
N PRO A 19 -3.24 -0.79 -10.30
CA PRO A 19 -4.43 -1.57 -9.99
C PRO A 19 -4.10 -2.83 -9.19
N ALA A 20 -3.09 -3.59 -9.63
CA ALA A 20 -2.67 -4.82 -8.97
C ALA A 20 -2.16 -4.53 -7.54
N LEU A 21 -1.27 -3.54 -7.39
CA LEU A 21 -0.70 -3.17 -6.09
C LEU A 21 -1.78 -2.68 -5.12
N ALA A 22 -2.70 -1.83 -5.57
CA ALA A 22 -3.81 -1.36 -4.75
C ALA A 22 -4.68 -2.53 -4.27
N THR A 23 -5.10 -3.40 -5.18
CA THR A 23 -5.93 -4.57 -4.83
C THR A 23 -5.20 -5.52 -3.89
N GLN A 24 -3.94 -5.85 -4.17
CA GLN A 24 -3.16 -6.77 -3.32
C GLN A 24 -2.97 -6.21 -1.91
N CYS A 25 -2.59 -4.94 -1.78
CA CYS A 25 -2.41 -4.29 -0.48
C CYS A 25 -3.73 -4.17 0.29
N LEU A 26 -4.83 -3.80 -0.37
CA LEU A 26 -6.15 -3.69 0.28
C LEU A 26 -6.72 -5.04 0.69
N VAL A 27 -6.59 -6.07 -0.14
CA VAL A 27 -7.00 -7.44 0.21
C VAL A 27 -6.16 -7.97 1.37
N ALA A 28 -4.83 -7.76 1.34
CA ALA A 28 -3.97 -8.12 2.45
C ALA A 28 -4.40 -7.41 3.73
N ALA A 29 -4.59 -6.08 3.69
CA ALA A 29 -5.07 -5.31 4.84
C ALA A 29 -6.40 -5.87 5.39
N PHE A 30 -7.37 -6.13 4.51
CA PHE A 30 -8.65 -6.72 4.90
C PHE A 30 -8.49 -8.08 5.60
N VAL A 31 -7.69 -8.99 5.01
CA VAL A 31 -7.45 -10.33 5.58
C VAL A 31 -6.70 -10.23 6.91
N LEU A 32 -5.68 -9.37 7.02
CA LEU A 32 -4.93 -9.17 8.26
C LEU A 32 -5.82 -8.56 9.36
N THR A 33 -6.67 -7.58 9.04
CA THR A 33 -7.64 -7.01 9.98
C THR A 33 -8.69 -8.05 10.40
N PHE A 34 -9.16 -8.88 9.46
CA PHE A 34 -10.06 -9.99 9.80
C PHE A 34 -9.36 -10.99 10.72
N TYR A 35 -8.13 -11.39 10.41
CA TYR A 35 -7.34 -12.29 11.26
C TYR A 35 -7.09 -11.70 12.65
N PHE A 36 -6.81 -10.39 12.74
CA PHE A 36 -6.73 -9.68 14.02
C PHE A 36 -7.99 -9.85 14.87
N SER A 37 -9.18 -9.82 14.27
CA SER A 37 -10.44 -10.05 15.01
C SER A 37 -10.60 -11.47 15.57
N THR A 38 -9.86 -12.44 15.02
CA THR A 38 -9.89 -13.85 15.44
C THR A 38 -8.81 -14.18 16.48
N LEU A 39 -7.79 -13.34 16.61
CA LEU A 39 -6.71 -13.52 17.57
C LEU A 39 -7.26 -13.40 19.00
N ARG A 40 -6.83 -14.33 19.86
CA ARG A 40 -7.24 -14.37 21.26
C ARG A 40 -6.01 -14.63 22.10
N ASN A 41 -5.78 -13.77 23.10
CA ASN A 41 -4.70 -13.91 24.08
C ASN A 41 -3.28 -13.96 23.50
N SER A 42 -2.87 -12.98 22.68
CA SER A 42 -1.45 -12.85 22.34
C SER A 42 -1.08 -11.44 21.87
N LEU A 43 -0.63 -10.59 22.80
CA LEU A 43 -0.22 -9.20 22.52
C LEU A 43 0.85 -9.09 21.42
N ALA A 44 1.84 -9.98 21.42
CA ALA A 44 2.90 -9.96 20.41
C ALA A 44 2.37 -10.24 18.99
N LYS A 45 1.42 -11.18 18.85
CA LYS A 45 0.79 -11.49 17.56
C LYS A 45 -0.18 -10.39 17.15
N GLU A 46 -0.95 -9.87 18.09
CA GLU A 46 -1.85 -8.73 17.88
C GLU A 46 -1.08 -7.52 17.34
N LEU A 47 0.05 -7.17 17.98
CA LEU A 47 0.89 -6.06 17.54
C LEU A 47 1.46 -6.30 16.13
N GLY A 48 1.97 -7.51 15.86
CA GLY A 48 2.53 -7.83 14.55
C GLY A 48 1.50 -7.78 13.43
N VAL A 49 0.30 -8.34 13.66
CA VAL A 49 -0.80 -8.34 12.68
C VAL A 49 -1.37 -6.95 12.49
N ALA A 50 -1.55 -6.18 13.57
CA ALA A 50 -2.02 -4.80 13.48
C ALA A 50 -1.02 -3.90 12.71
N ALA A 51 0.29 -4.06 12.97
CA ALA A 51 1.32 -3.34 12.22
C ALA A 51 1.31 -3.72 10.74
N GLY A 52 1.21 -5.01 10.41
CA GLY A 52 1.10 -5.50 9.04
C GLY A 52 -0.15 -4.97 8.32
N ALA A 53 -1.31 -5.01 8.99
CA ALA A 53 -2.57 -4.48 8.48
C ALA A 53 -2.48 -2.97 8.21
N SER A 54 -1.86 -2.21 9.12
CA SER A 54 -1.67 -0.77 9.01
C SER A 54 -0.80 -0.40 7.81
N ILE A 55 0.35 -1.06 7.64
CA ILE A 55 1.24 -0.84 6.50
C ILE A 55 0.53 -1.20 5.19
N ALA A 56 -0.06 -2.39 5.10
CA ALA A 56 -0.77 -2.81 3.90
C ALA A 56 -1.95 -1.89 3.56
N GLY A 57 -2.71 -1.46 4.57
CA GLY A 57 -3.83 -0.54 4.39
C GLY A 57 -3.38 0.85 3.91
N GLY A 58 -2.33 1.40 4.54
CA GLY A 58 -1.75 2.68 4.15
C GLY A 58 -1.28 2.70 2.70
N PHE A 59 -0.46 1.72 2.30
CA PHE A 59 0.00 1.60 0.91
C PHE A 59 -1.15 1.34 -0.06
N GLY A 60 -2.11 0.48 0.32
CA GLY A 60 -3.27 0.16 -0.52
C GLY A 60 -4.11 1.38 -0.86
N ILE A 61 -4.36 2.25 0.13
CA ILE A 61 -5.11 3.50 -0.07
C ILE A 61 -4.32 4.50 -0.93
N VAL A 62 -3.01 4.66 -0.70
CA VAL A 62 -2.16 5.53 -1.54
C VAL A 62 -2.19 5.08 -3.00
N PHE A 63 -2.01 3.77 -3.26
CA PHE A 63 -2.09 3.25 -4.62
C PHE A 63 -3.48 3.40 -5.24
N ALA A 64 -4.55 3.23 -4.46
CA ALA A 64 -5.92 3.46 -4.93
C ALA A 64 -6.17 4.94 -5.31
N PHE A 65 -5.67 5.89 -4.52
CA PHE A 65 -5.77 7.32 -4.85
C PHE A 65 -4.96 7.69 -6.10
N CYS A 66 -3.74 7.16 -6.24
CA CYS A 66 -2.95 7.32 -7.45
C CYS A 66 -3.62 6.68 -8.68
N LEU A 67 -4.36 5.58 -8.48
CA LEU A 67 -5.09 4.92 -9.56
C LEU A 67 -6.26 5.77 -10.09
N VAL A 68 -7.04 6.41 -9.22
CA VAL A 68 -8.16 7.28 -9.62
C VAL A 68 -7.73 8.68 -10.08
N GLY A 69 -6.43 8.97 -10.05
CA GLY A 69 -5.87 10.25 -10.51
C GLY A 69 -6.01 11.39 -9.51
N ALA A 70 -6.37 11.10 -8.25
CA ALA A 70 -6.37 12.09 -7.17
C ALA A 70 -4.95 12.54 -6.80
N ASN A 71 -3.93 11.71 -7.12
CA ASN A 71 -2.48 11.94 -7.03
C ASN A 71 -2.07 12.82 -5.83
N VAL A 72 -1.62 12.17 -4.74
CA VAL A 72 -1.07 12.85 -3.56
C VAL A 72 0.38 13.27 -3.73
#